data_AF-A0A7C1Q7G1-F1
#
_entry.id   AF-A0A7C1Q7G1-F1
#
_cell.length_a   1.000
_cell.length_b   1.000
_cell.length_c   1.000
_cell.angle_alpha   90.00
_cell.angle_beta   90.00
_cell.angle_gamma   90.00
#
_symmetry.space_group_name_H-M   'P 1'
#
loop_
_entity.id
_entity.type
_entity.pdbx_description
1 polymer ?
#
loop_
_entity_poly.entity_id
_entity_poly.type
_entity_poly.pdbx_seq_one_letter_code
_entity_poly.pdbx_strand_id
1 'polypeptide(L)'
;MIRILCLGDNHIPYRAKNTPKQIVNHLATLTKTELFDYTLFTGDLIMCPELIVLLKSKTKKKRFFSVLGNMDYHYGNRDSPIYHQLNLVFNTSDKIFIGLTHGSQIRPRGDHVQLEKFAIEKKINVIVSGHTHKEEVFLTKNGTLL
;
A
#
# COMPACT_ATOMS: atom_id res chain seq x y z
N MET A 1 10.35 -17.32 1.85
CA MET A 1 10.46 -15.84 1.90
C MET A 1 9.09 -15.25 1.59
N ILE A 2 8.62 -14.28 2.38
CA ILE A 2 7.37 -13.56 2.12
C ILE A 2 7.68 -12.38 1.18
N ARG A 3 6.92 -12.22 0.09
CA ARG A 3 7.06 -11.12 -0.87
C ARG A 3 5.84 -10.21 -0.81
N ILE A 4 6.05 -8.92 -0.57
CA ILE A 4 4.98 -7.92 -0.49
C ILE A 4 5.23 -6.85 -1.55
N LEU A 5 4.21 -6.54 -2.33
CA LEU A 5 4.23 -5.43 -3.29
C LEU A 5 3.52 -4.22 -2.67
N CYS A 6 4.20 -3.08 -2.59
CA CYS A 6 3.63 -1.81 -2.11
C CYS A 6 3.62 -0.80 -3.25
N LEU A 7 2.47 -0.16 -3.49
CA LEU A 7 2.31 0.89 -4.50
C LEU A 7 1.03 1.72 -4.25
N GLY A 8 0.81 2.80 -4.98
CA GLY A 8 -0.44 3.57 -4.98
C GLY A 8 -0.27 4.91 -5.67
N ASP A 9 -1.11 5.89 -5.32
CA ASP A 9 -1.04 7.27 -5.82
C ASP A 9 -1.03 7.36 -7.37
N ASN A 10 -1.80 6.50 -8.03
CA ASN A 10 -1.80 6.35 -9.49
C ASN A 10 -2.51 7.53 -10.19
N HIS A 11 -3.60 8.02 -9.61
CA HIS A 11 -4.36 9.21 -10.05
C HIS A 11 -4.79 9.21 -11.53
N ILE A 12 -5.04 8.06 -12.14
CA ILE A 12 -5.42 7.96 -13.55
C ILE A 12 -6.93 8.24 -13.71
N PRO A 13 -7.42 8.94 -14.73
CA PRO A 13 -6.71 9.64 -15.80
C PRO A 13 -6.35 11.09 -15.46
N TYR A 14 -6.61 11.55 -14.23
CA TYR A 14 -6.61 12.98 -13.90
C TYR A 14 -5.22 13.60 -13.75
N ARG A 15 -4.27 12.91 -13.11
CA ARG A 15 -2.89 13.40 -12.93
C ARG A 15 -1.86 12.61 -13.75
N ALA A 16 -2.24 11.42 -14.20
CA ALA A 16 -1.46 10.61 -15.12
C ALA A 16 -2.39 9.99 -16.16
N LYS A 17 -1.90 9.80 -17.38
CA LYS A 17 -2.70 9.17 -18.44
C LYS A 17 -2.71 7.64 -18.36
N ASN A 18 -1.58 7.07 -17.95
CA ASN A 18 -1.32 5.63 -17.95
C ASN A 18 -0.32 5.29 -16.86
N THR A 19 -0.39 4.05 -16.35
CA THR A 19 0.69 3.48 -15.54
C THR A 19 1.91 3.26 -16.43
N PRO A 20 3.15 3.54 -15.97
CA PRO A 20 4.35 3.33 -16.77
C PRO A 20 4.41 1.91 -17.35
N LYS A 21 4.60 1.81 -18.67
CA LYS A 21 4.61 0.52 -19.39
C LYS A 21 5.66 -0.43 -18.84
N GLN A 22 6.79 0.09 -18.40
CA GLN A 22 7.88 -0.69 -17.80
C GLN A 22 7.39 -1.47 -16.57
N ILE A 23 6.59 -0.83 -15.71
CA ILE A 23 6.02 -1.46 -14.51
C ILE A 23 5.01 -2.53 -14.92
N VAL A 24 4.08 -2.18 -15.82
CA VAL A 24 3.04 -3.12 -16.30
C VAL A 24 3.67 -4.35 -16.96
N ASN A 25 4.65 -4.14 -17.83
CA ASN A 25 5.34 -5.21 -18.53
C ASN A 25 6.12 -6.10 -17.56
N HIS A 26 6.85 -5.51 -16.61
CA HIS A 26 7.58 -6.29 -15.60
C HIS A 26 6.64 -7.12 -14.72
N LEU A 27 5.52 -6.55 -14.26
CA LEU A 27 4.51 -7.32 -13.52
C LEU A 27 3.93 -8.44 -14.38
N ALA A 28 3.71 -8.19 -15.67
CA ALA A 28 3.17 -9.18 -16.59
C ALA A 28 4.11 -10.39 -16.77
N THR A 29 5.44 -10.22 -16.71
CA THR A 29 6.40 -11.33 -16.84
C THR A 29 6.41 -12.28 -15.64
N LEU A 30 5.93 -11.85 -14.46
CA LEU A 30 5.91 -12.70 -13.27
C LEU A 30 5.04 -13.95 -13.47
N THR A 31 5.60 -15.12 -13.20
CA THR A 31 4.93 -16.42 -13.30
C THR A 31 4.17 -16.77 -12.02
N LYS A 32 3.44 -17.90 -12.04
CA LYS A 32 2.66 -18.39 -10.87
C LYS A 32 3.52 -18.71 -9.64
N THR A 33 4.79 -19.03 -9.83
CA THR A 33 5.74 -19.30 -8.73
C THR A 33 6.32 -18.01 -8.14
N GLU A 34 6.12 -16.87 -8.80
CA GLU A 34 6.69 -15.57 -8.43
C GLU A 34 5.64 -14.58 -7.91
N LEU A 35 4.42 -15.06 -7.66
CA LEU A 35 3.33 -14.23 -7.12
C LEU A 35 3.72 -13.63 -5.78
N PHE A 36 3.33 -12.38 -5.58
CA PHE A 36 3.43 -11.72 -4.28
C PHE A 36 2.50 -12.40 -3.28
N ASP A 37 2.97 -12.58 -2.06
CA ASP A 37 2.14 -13.05 -0.95
C ASP A 37 1.05 -12.03 -0.63
N TYR A 38 1.38 -10.74 -0.70
CA TYR A 38 0.49 -9.64 -0.42
C TYR A 38 0.75 -8.47 -1.36
N THR A 39 -0.30 -7.72 -1.69
CA THR A 39 -0.18 -6.41 -2.34
C THR A 39 -0.91 -5.39 -1.49
N LEU A 40 -0.21 -4.29 -1.16
CA LEU A 40 -0.69 -3.18 -0.35
C LEU A 40 -0.78 -1.94 -1.26
N PHE A 41 -2.00 -1.49 -1.52
CA PHE A 41 -2.29 -0.34 -2.38
C PHE A 41 -2.69 0.87 -1.54
N THR A 42 -1.90 1.95 -1.55
CA THR A 42 -2.10 3.13 -0.66
C THR A 42 -3.24 4.06 -1.08
N GLY A 43 -4.04 3.66 -2.06
CA GLY A 43 -5.18 4.44 -2.56
C GLY A 43 -4.79 5.40 -3.68
N ASP A 44 -5.70 6.32 -4.00
CA ASP A 44 -5.64 7.22 -5.14
C ASP A 44 -5.42 6.48 -6.45
N LEU A 45 -6.16 5.38 -6.67
CA LEU A 45 -6.11 4.62 -7.92
C LEU A 45 -6.56 5.49 -9.09
N ILE A 46 -7.79 5.99 -8.92
CA ILE A 46 -8.74 6.59 -9.87
C ILE A 46 -8.88 5.83 -11.21
N MET A 47 -10.13 5.55 -11.61
CA MET A 47 -10.62 4.99 -12.89
C MET A 47 -9.69 4.08 -13.73
N CYS A 48 -8.87 3.25 -13.10
CA CYS A 48 -7.91 2.34 -13.75
C CYS A 48 -8.14 0.89 -13.26
N PRO A 49 -9.30 0.28 -13.57
CA PRO A 49 -9.63 -1.08 -13.12
C PRO A 49 -8.66 -2.14 -13.66
N GLU A 50 -8.07 -1.93 -14.83
CA GLU A 50 -7.12 -2.83 -15.46
C GLU A 50 -5.85 -3.04 -14.62
N LEU A 51 -5.36 -1.98 -13.94
CA LEU A 51 -4.23 -2.11 -13.04
C LEU A 51 -4.60 -2.99 -11.84
N ILE A 52 -5.79 -2.80 -11.27
CA ILE A 52 -6.26 -3.64 -10.15
C ILE A 52 -6.39 -5.11 -10.57
N VAL A 53 -6.91 -5.38 -11.77
CA VAL A 53 -6.99 -6.73 -12.31
C VAL A 53 -5.60 -7.35 -12.46
N LEU A 54 -4.64 -6.59 -13.02
CA LEU A 54 -3.25 -7.04 -13.14
C LEU A 54 -2.65 -7.34 -11.77
N LEU A 55 -2.72 -6.41 -10.81
CA LEU A 55 -2.16 -6.59 -9.47
C LEU A 55 -2.77 -7.80 -8.75
N LYS A 56 -4.10 -7.97 -8.82
CA LYS A 56 -4.79 -9.14 -8.26
C LYS A 56 -4.34 -10.43 -8.93
N SER A 57 -4.07 -10.43 -10.23
CA SER A 57 -3.54 -11.61 -10.94
C SER A 57 -2.11 -11.99 -10.53
N LYS A 58 -1.34 -11.01 -10.03
CA LYS A 58 0.04 -11.17 -9.58
C LYS A 58 0.19 -11.31 -8.06
N THR A 59 -0.94 -11.42 -7.35
CA THR A 59 -0.99 -11.59 -5.90
C THR A 59 -1.67 -12.91 -5.55
N LYS A 60 -1.23 -13.58 -4.47
CA LYS A 60 -1.93 -14.76 -3.95
C LYS A 60 -3.40 -14.43 -3.64
N LYS A 61 -4.29 -15.40 -3.88
CA LYS A 61 -5.74 -15.21 -3.79
C LYS A 61 -6.15 -14.56 -2.46
N LYS A 62 -7.04 -13.56 -2.54
CA LYS A 62 -7.59 -12.81 -1.38
C LYS A 62 -6.55 -12.06 -0.53
N ARG A 63 -5.40 -11.68 -1.10
CA ARG A 63 -4.31 -10.96 -0.39
C ARG A 63 -3.92 -9.62 -1.03
N PHE A 64 -4.84 -9.03 -1.78
CA PHE A 64 -4.75 -7.66 -2.27
C PHE A 64 -5.53 -6.76 -1.32
N PHE A 65 -4.87 -5.75 -0.76
CA PHE A 65 -5.46 -4.77 0.14
C PHE A 65 -5.30 -3.37 -0.44
N SER A 66 -6.35 -2.57 -0.35
CA SER A 66 -6.41 -1.19 -0.83
C SER A 66 -7.04 -0.33 0.25
N VAL A 67 -6.59 0.90 0.38
CA VAL A 67 -7.19 1.90 1.25
C VAL A 67 -7.70 3.09 0.46
N LEU A 68 -8.61 3.85 1.07
CA LEU A 68 -9.21 5.03 0.47
C LEU A 68 -8.21 6.18 0.39
N GLY A 69 -7.88 6.60 -0.83
CA GLY A 69 -7.15 7.84 -1.07
C GLY A 69 -8.06 9.09 -1.03
N ASN A 70 -7.47 10.27 -0.85
CA ASN A 70 -8.28 11.50 -0.78
C ASN A 70 -8.95 11.85 -2.12
N MET A 71 -8.37 11.44 -3.25
CA MET A 71 -8.99 11.60 -4.56
C MET A 71 -10.02 10.50 -4.83
N ASP A 72 -9.81 9.29 -4.29
CA ASP A 72 -10.76 8.16 -4.47
C ASP A 72 -12.15 8.49 -3.93
N TYR A 73 -12.22 9.33 -2.88
CA TYR A 73 -13.48 9.83 -2.35
C TYR A 73 -14.35 10.52 -3.42
N HIS A 74 -13.75 11.09 -4.46
CA HIS A 74 -14.51 11.78 -5.49
C HIS A 74 -14.85 10.89 -6.70
N TYR A 75 -14.20 9.73 -6.87
CA TYR A 75 -14.18 9.01 -8.15
C TYR A 75 -14.35 7.48 -8.06
N GLY A 76 -15.29 7.02 -7.24
CA GLY A 76 -15.86 5.66 -7.35
C GLY A 76 -15.20 4.55 -6.53
N ASN A 77 -14.11 4.83 -5.80
CA ASN A 77 -13.47 3.86 -4.89
C ASN A 77 -13.81 4.13 -3.41
N ARG A 78 -14.94 4.80 -3.15
CA ARG A 78 -15.37 5.31 -1.83
C ARG A 78 -15.53 4.24 -0.76
N ASP A 79 -15.85 3.02 -1.18
CA ASP A 79 -16.09 1.89 -0.26
C ASP A 79 -14.79 1.25 0.24
N SER A 80 -13.63 1.71 -0.24
CA SER A 80 -12.34 1.27 0.29
C SER A 80 -12.22 1.70 1.75
N PRO A 81 -11.64 0.87 2.62
CA PRO A 81 -11.44 1.26 4.02
C PRO A 81 -10.35 2.34 4.14
N ILE A 82 -10.45 3.18 5.17
CA ILE A 82 -9.44 4.22 5.45
C ILE A 82 -8.12 3.61 5.94
N TYR A 83 -8.20 2.43 6.57
CA TYR A 83 -7.08 1.74 7.19
C TYR A 83 -7.26 0.23 7.07
N HIS A 84 -6.13 -0.46 6.87
CA HIS A 84 -6.04 -1.91 6.96
C HIS A 84 -4.89 -2.31 7.87
N GLN A 85 -5.05 -3.42 8.58
CA GLN A 85 -3.98 -4.04 9.34
C GLN A 85 -3.79 -5.49 8.90
N LEU A 86 -2.54 -5.86 8.65
CA LEU A 86 -2.11 -7.19 8.27
C LEU A 86 -1.21 -7.78 9.36
N ASN A 87 -1.49 -9.01 9.76
CA ASN A 87 -0.71 -9.74 10.75
C ASN A 87 0.12 -10.81 10.02
N LEU A 88 1.44 -10.68 10.02
CA LEU A 88 2.36 -11.68 9.52
C LEU A 88 2.86 -12.54 10.67
N VAL A 89 2.61 -13.84 10.60
CA VAL A 89 3.07 -14.82 11.59
C VAL A 89 4.22 -15.61 11.01
N PHE A 90 5.31 -15.70 11.77
CA PHE A 90 6.49 -16.50 11.41
C PHE A 90 6.55 -17.80 12.22
N ASN A 91 7.49 -18.68 11.87
CA ASN A 91 7.61 -20.02 12.45
C ASN A 91 7.91 -20.04 13.96
N THR A 92 8.39 -18.93 14.54
CA THR A 92 8.85 -18.80 15.93
C THR A 92 7.81 -18.17 16.87
N SER A 93 6.55 -18.04 16.46
CA SER A 93 5.49 -17.26 17.14
C SER A 93 5.69 -15.73 17.08
N ASP A 94 6.76 -15.27 16.45
CA ASP A 94 6.97 -13.85 16.18
C ASP A 94 5.92 -13.33 15.21
N LYS A 95 5.43 -12.12 15.49
CA LYS A 95 4.40 -11.44 14.70
C LYS A 95 4.90 -10.07 14.28
N ILE A 96 4.78 -9.78 12.99
CA ILE A 96 4.93 -8.43 12.45
C ILE A 96 3.55 -7.93 12.06
N PHE A 97 3.18 -6.79 12.63
CA PHE A 97 1.96 -6.08 12.34
C PHE A 97 2.25 -4.98 11.32
N ILE A 98 1.58 -5.02 10.18
CA ILE A 98 1.71 -4.03 9.12
C ILE A 98 0.41 -3.23 9.03
N GLY A 99 0.50 -1.91 9.16
CA GLY A 99 -0.58 -0.98 8.85
C GLY A 99 -0.50 -0.51 7.41
N LEU A 100 -1.66 -0.31 6.78
CA LEU A 100 -1.80 0.32 5.47
C LEU A 100 -2.76 1.49 5.63
N THR A 101 -2.35 2.67 5.16
CA THR A 101 -3.20 3.86 5.11
C THR A 101 -2.78 4.75 3.95
N HIS A 102 -3.65 5.66 3.52
CA HIS A 102 -3.28 6.59 2.45
C HIS A 102 -2.29 7.66 2.95
N GLY A 103 -2.46 8.19 4.17
CA GLY A 103 -1.57 9.20 4.75
C GLY A 103 -2.11 10.63 4.67
N SER A 104 -3.27 10.86 4.05
CA SER A 104 -3.92 12.17 4.00
C SER A 104 -4.37 12.69 5.37
N GLN A 105 -4.47 11.83 6.38
CA GLN A 105 -4.74 12.20 7.77
C GLN A 105 -3.50 12.71 8.53
N ILE A 106 -2.29 12.52 7.98
CA ILE A 106 -1.04 12.93 8.63
C ILE A 106 -0.79 14.42 8.37
N ARG A 107 -0.51 15.18 9.44
CA ARG A 107 -0.32 16.62 9.42
C ARG A 107 0.87 17.02 10.30
N PRO A 108 1.92 17.67 9.74
CA PRO A 108 2.12 17.98 8.31
C PRO A 108 2.17 16.73 7.40
N ARG A 109 1.95 16.89 6.09
CA ARG A 109 1.96 15.79 5.11
C ARG A 109 3.33 15.08 5.14
N GLY A 110 3.33 13.77 5.40
CA GLY A 110 4.55 12.96 5.47
C GLY A 110 5.35 13.13 6.77
N ASP A 111 4.78 13.73 7.81
CA ASP A 111 5.47 13.91 9.09
C ASP A 111 5.73 12.55 9.78
N HIS A 112 7.02 12.22 9.97
CA HIS A 112 7.45 10.94 10.55
C HIS A 112 7.01 10.77 12.00
N VAL A 113 6.99 11.84 12.80
CA VAL A 113 6.59 11.77 14.21
C VAL A 113 5.11 11.40 14.33
N GLN A 114 4.27 11.98 13.49
CA GLN A 114 2.84 11.69 13.44
C GLN A 114 2.54 10.30 12.88
N LEU A 115 3.31 9.84 11.87
CA LEU A 115 3.22 8.46 11.38
C LEU A 115 3.64 7.44 12.44
N GLU A 116 4.74 7.69 13.15
CA GLU A 116 5.22 6.84 14.25
C GLU A 116 4.21 6.81 15.39
N LYS A 117 3.64 7.95 15.77
CA LYS A 117 2.57 8.03 16.77
C LYS A 117 1.36 7.20 16.37
N PHE A 118 0.89 7.32 15.13
CA PHE A 118 -0.20 6.50 14.60
C PHE A 118 0.14 5.01 14.68
N ALA A 119 1.38 4.64 14.34
CA ALA A 119 1.83 3.26 14.38
C ALA A 119 1.84 2.69 15.81
N ILE A 120 2.34 3.45 16.77
CA ILE A 120 2.35 3.08 18.20
C ILE A 120 0.91 2.90 18.72
N GLU A 121 0.01 3.85 18.45
CA GLU A 121 -1.39 3.78 18.86
C GLU A 121 -2.11 2.54 18.30
N LYS A 122 -1.78 2.15 17.06
CA LYS A 122 -2.33 0.96 16.40
C LYS A 122 -1.56 -0.33 16.71
N LYS A 123 -0.49 -0.27 17.49
CA LYS A 123 0.38 -1.41 17.83
C LYS A 123 0.92 -2.11 16.57
N ILE A 124 1.34 -1.34 15.57
CA ILE A 124 1.96 -1.86 14.33
C ILE A 124 3.47 -1.66 14.32
N ASN A 125 4.19 -2.55 13.66
CA ASN A 125 5.65 -2.51 13.52
C ASN A 125 6.08 -1.81 12.22
N VAL A 126 5.29 -1.96 11.17
CA VAL A 126 5.52 -1.35 9.85
C VAL A 126 4.27 -0.60 9.45
N ILE A 127 4.40 0.62 8.93
CA ILE A 127 3.30 1.35 8.29
C ILE A 127 3.65 1.58 6.82
N VAL A 128 2.72 1.29 5.94
CA VAL A 128 2.81 1.64 4.52
C VAL A 128 1.84 2.79 4.29
N SER A 129 2.39 3.93 3.87
CA SER A 129 1.60 5.13 3.55
C SER A 129 1.99 5.71 2.19
N GLY A 130 1.05 6.45 1.59
CA GLY A 130 1.26 7.15 0.33
C GLY A 130 1.05 8.64 0.54
N HIS A 131 0.25 9.25 -0.33
CA HIS A 131 -0.17 10.64 -0.30
C HIS A 131 0.97 11.63 -0.56
N THR A 132 2.23 11.39 -0.16
CA THR A 132 3.37 12.32 -0.32
C THR A 132 3.93 12.35 -1.74
N HIS A 133 3.73 11.29 -2.53
CA HIS A 133 4.39 11.04 -3.82
C HIS A 133 5.92 11.00 -3.71
N LYS A 134 6.44 10.74 -2.50
CA LYS A 134 7.86 10.57 -2.22
C LYS A 134 8.09 9.11 -1.82
N GLU A 135 8.93 8.41 -2.58
CA GLU A 135 9.42 7.10 -2.17
C GLU A 135 10.36 7.26 -0.98
N GLU A 136 10.11 6.51 0.10
CA GLU A 136 10.91 6.55 1.31
C GLU A 136 10.80 5.22 2.07
N VAL A 137 11.87 4.87 2.77
CA VAL A 137 11.88 3.82 3.80
C VAL A 137 12.62 4.40 5.00
N PHE A 138 11.95 4.50 6.14
CA PHE A 138 12.52 5.15 7.32
C PHE A 138 12.34 4.31 8.58
N LEU A 139 13.44 3.89 9.21
CA LEU A 139 13.41 3.24 10.51
C LEU A 139 13.54 4.29 11.61
N THR A 140 12.49 4.45 12.39
CA THR A 140 12.45 5.35 13.54
C THR A 140 13.34 4.85 14.68
N LYS A 141 13.66 5.75 15.61
CA LYS A 141 14.46 5.41 16.80
C LYS A 141 13.77 4.39 17.72
N ASN A 142 12.43 4.34 17.70
CA ASN A 142 11.66 3.38 18.50
C ASN A 142 11.43 2.04 17.77
N GLY A 143 11.99 1.86 16.57
CA GLY A 143 11.96 0.60 15.84
C GLY A 143 10.73 0.39 14.95
N THR A 144 9.88 1.41 14.77
CA THR A 144 8.82 1.41 13.76
C THR A 144 9.40 1.72 12.38
N LEU A 145 9.05 0.92 11.37
CA LEU A 145 9.38 1.17 9.97
C LEU A 145 8.23 1.96 9.30
N LEU A 146 8.56 3.10 8.70
CA LEU A 146 7.65 3.97 7.95
C LEU A 146 7.87 3.87 6.44
#